data_AF-A0A0F9W0E0-F1
#
_entry.id   AF-A0A0F9W0E0-F1
#
_cell.length_a   1.000
_cell.length_b   1.000
_cell.length_c   1.000
_cell.angle_alpha   90.00
_cell.angle_beta   90.00
_cell.angle_gamma   90.00
#
_symmetry.space_group_name_H-M   'P 1'
#
loop_
_entity.id
_entity.type
_entity.pdbx_description
1 polymer ?
#
loop_
_entity_poly.entity_id
_entity_poly.type
_entity_poly.pdbx_seq_one_letter_code
_entity_poly.pdbx_strand_id
1 'polypeptide(L)'
;MRRKPVKKFKPKPRPGARTPPIFSITQFSKENNGEKIGVYAPTGMGKSTLASMLPDCVFIQPDEGLSDLVNPLTGEQPDIISGIETFEHLRLALQDVPLFENKKNIIIDTITFVQSMAESHVIANVKHEHGKKIESIEDYGFGKGYKHVYDAMNLLKGDLDVLVRQNKNVVLLAQLVNITKIDTTFGSYLYAQPELYDKQSAPVVGLFNAWANFVFKLDYEQVKIEGKIGVTSGTRALFTQPEFSYQAKSRGRLLKGYPVVAFAEESDDSIWRLLFPEYYSDE
;
A
#
# COMPACT_ATOMS: atom_id res chain seq x y z
N MET A 1 -32.80 63.43 44.44
CA MET A 1 -32.56 62.05 43.95
C MET A 1 -31.19 61.96 43.29
N ARG A 2 -30.18 61.35 43.93
CA ARG A 2 -28.85 61.12 43.33
C ARG A 2 -28.91 59.88 42.41
N ARG A 3 -28.70 60.06 41.10
CA ARG A 3 -28.56 58.95 40.15
C ARG A 3 -27.25 58.19 40.44
N LYS A 4 -27.34 56.89 40.70
CA LYS A 4 -26.16 56.01 40.85
C LYS A 4 -25.45 55.89 39.50
N PRO A 5 -24.10 55.86 39.47
CA PRO A 5 -23.36 55.70 38.22
C PRO A 5 -23.54 54.28 37.66
N VAL A 6 -23.82 54.19 36.36
CA VAL A 6 -23.92 52.94 35.63
C VAL A 6 -22.52 52.32 35.57
N LYS A 7 -22.34 51.12 36.16
CA LYS A 7 -21.10 50.33 36.01
C LYS A 7 -20.94 49.98 34.53
N LYS A 8 -19.89 50.50 33.89
CA LYS A 8 -19.46 50.04 32.55
C LYS A 8 -19.10 48.56 32.63
N PHE A 9 -19.89 47.71 31.96
CA PHE A 9 -19.55 46.32 31.75
C PHE A 9 -18.29 46.27 30.87
N LYS A 10 -17.16 45.82 31.43
CA LYS A 10 -16.00 45.43 30.61
C LYS A 10 -16.33 44.05 30.01
N PRO A 11 -16.29 43.86 28.69
CA PRO A 11 -16.46 42.53 28.11
C PRO A 11 -15.37 41.61 28.66
N LYS A 12 -15.74 40.41 29.12
CA LYS A 12 -14.76 39.38 29.52
C LYS A 12 -13.86 39.08 28.30
N PRO A 13 -12.53 38.93 28.47
CA PRO A 13 -11.66 38.49 27.39
C PRO A 13 -12.17 37.14 26.87
N ARG A 14 -12.34 37.03 25.55
CA ARG A 14 -12.74 35.76 24.91
C ARG A 14 -11.64 34.73 25.19
N PRO A 15 -11.96 33.52 25.68
CA PRO A 15 -10.97 32.48 25.88
C PRO A 15 -10.27 32.16 24.56
N GLY A 16 -8.95 32.27 24.55
CA GLY A 16 -8.01 31.64 23.61
C GLY A 16 -8.35 31.76 22.13
N ALA A 17 -8.15 32.94 21.53
CA ALA A 17 -7.97 32.99 20.08
C ALA A 17 -6.70 32.19 19.74
N ARG A 18 -6.86 30.98 19.17
CA ARG A 18 -5.73 30.19 18.67
C ARG A 18 -5.04 31.03 17.58
N THR A 19 -3.74 31.27 17.74
CA THR A 19 -2.94 31.91 16.70
C THR A 19 -3.09 31.08 15.42
N PRO A 20 -3.45 31.70 14.28
CA PRO A 20 -3.54 30.95 13.04
C PRO A 20 -2.17 30.35 12.71
N PRO A 21 -2.11 29.10 12.22
CA PRO A 21 -0.86 28.51 11.77
C PRO A 21 -0.23 29.38 10.67
N ILE A 22 1.07 29.58 10.74
CA ILE A 22 1.86 30.27 9.71
C ILE A 22 2.26 29.22 8.68
N PHE A 23 1.97 29.48 7.41
CA PHE A 23 2.32 28.60 6.30
C PHE A 23 3.47 29.21 5.50
N SER A 24 4.41 28.37 5.06
CA SER A 24 5.53 28.76 4.20
C SER A 24 5.59 27.88 2.96
N ILE A 25 5.98 28.47 1.83
CA ILE A 25 6.28 27.72 0.61
C ILE A 25 7.69 27.14 0.74
N THR A 26 7.81 25.82 0.65
CA THR A 26 9.09 25.11 0.62
C THR A 26 9.20 24.32 -0.68
N GLN A 27 10.40 24.22 -1.24
CA GLN A 27 10.64 23.26 -2.31
C GLN A 27 10.50 21.84 -1.74
N PHE A 28 9.80 20.97 -2.47
CA PHE A 28 9.67 19.57 -2.08
C PHE A 28 11.02 18.87 -2.29
N SER A 29 11.63 18.38 -1.21
CA SER A 29 12.76 17.46 -1.29
C SER A 29 12.28 16.03 -1.10
N LYS A 30 12.75 15.14 -1.96
CA LYS A 30 12.48 13.69 -1.89
C LYS A 30 13.19 13.05 -0.69
N GLU A 31 14.31 13.62 -0.23
CA GLU A 31 15.21 13.04 0.79
C GLU A 31 14.54 12.79 2.15
N ASN A 32 13.38 13.42 2.40
CA ASN A 32 12.67 13.32 3.67
C ASN A 32 11.42 12.44 3.63
N ASN A 33 11.19 11.67 2.56
CA ASN A 33 10.04 10.76 2.49
C ASN A 33 10.44 9.39 1.93
N GLY A 34 9.94 8.34 2.57
CA GLY A 34 10.11 6.98 2.09
C GLY A 34 9.32 6.71 0.81
N GLU A 35 9.68 5.63 0.13
CA GLU A 35 8.99 5.17 -1.06
C GLU A 35 7.75 4.36 -0.74
N LYS A 36 6.78 4.43 -1.66
CA LYS A 36 5.50 3.73 -1.57
C LYS A 36 5.41 2.75 -2.72
N ILE A 37 5.60 1.48 -2.42
CA ILE A 37 5.80 0.43 -3.43
C ILE A 37 4.67 -0.58 -3.28
N GLY A 38 4.01 -0.91 -4.39
CA GLY A 38 3.12 -2.07 -4.49
C GLY A 38 3.76 -3.14 -5.37
N VAL A 39 3.71 -4.40 -4.94
CA VAL A 39 4.10 -5.54 -5.76
C VAL A 39 2.96 -6.54 -5.76
N TYR A 40 2.51 -6.97 -6.93
CA TYR A 40 1.46 -7.97 -7.03
C TYR A 40 1.82 -9.08 -8.01
N ALA A 41 1.42 -10.29 -7.66
CA ALA A 41 1.74 -11.51 -8.40
C ALA A 41 0.80 -12.64 -7.98
N PRO A 42 0.66 -13.70 -8.80
CA PRO A 42 0.08 -14.97 -8.37
C PRO A 42 0.78 -15.55 -7.13
N THR A 43 0.11 -16.47 -6.43
CA THR A 43 0.71 -17.27 -5.35
C THR A 43 1.94 -18.04 -5.85
N GLY A 44 2.99 -18.13 -5.02
CA GLY A 44 4.20 -18.88 -5.34
C GLY A 44 5.17 -18.20 -6.31
N MET A 45 4.91 -16.96 -6.73
CA MET A 45 5.80 -16.22 -7.65
C MET A 45 7.01 -15.55 -6.97
N GLY A 46 7.16 -15.68 -5.64
CA GLY A 46 8.30 -15.13 -4.90
C GLY A 46 8.15 -13.65 -4.49
N LYS A 47 6.92 -13.18 -4.21
CA LYS A 47 6.68 -11.80 -3.72
C LYS A 47 7.42 -11.52 -2.40
N SER A 48 7.27 -12.42 -1.45
CA SER A 48 7.86 -12.31 -0.11
C SER A 48 9.38 -12.50 -0.18
N THR A 49 9.86 -13.43 -0.99
CA THR A 49 11.29 -13.60 -1.33
C THR A 49 11.88 -12.30 -1.87
N LEU A 50 11.25 -11.71 -2.89
CA LEU A 50 11.66 -10.43 -3.45
C LEU A 50 11.72 -9.34 -2.38
N ALA A 51 10.67 -9.19 -1.57
CA ALA A 51 10.63 -8.15 -0.54
C ALA A 51 11.66 -8.38 0.59
N SER A 52 11.98 -9.64 0.91
CA SER A 52 12.95 -9.98 1.97
C SER A 52 14.37 -9.53 1.67
N MET A 53 14.71 -9.35 0.39
CA MET A 53 16.03 -8.87 -0.04
C MET A 53 16.26 -7.39 0.27
N LEU A 54 15.24 -6.63 0.70
CA LEU A 54 15.45 -5.27 1.19
C LEU A 54 16.17 -5.30 2.55
N PRO A 55 17.21 -4.49 2.77
CA PRO A 55 17.89 -4.41 4.06
C PRO A 55 16.96 -3.82 5.13
N ASP A 56 17.22 -4.11 6.41
CA ASP A 56 16.45 -3.60 7.55
C ASP A 56 14.93 -3.71 7.36
N CYS A 57 14.49 -4.82 6.74
CA CYS A 57 13.09 -5.08 6.49
C CYS A 57 12.39 -5.64 7.73
N VAL A 58 11.10 -5.36 7.85
CA VAL A 58 10.21 -6.02 8.81
C VAL A 58 8.88 -6.33 8.13
N PHE A 59 8.39 -7.54 8.31
CA PHE A 59 7.14 -8.02 7.76
C PHE A 59 6.00 -7.90 8.76
N ILE A 60 4.85 -7.44 8.27
CA ILE A 60 3.56 -7.58 8.93
C ILE A 60 2.77 -8.58 8.08
N GLN A 61 2.61 -9.80 8.61
CA GLN A 61 2.02 -10.94 7.91
C GLN A 61 0.86 -11.56 8.67
N PRO A 62 -0.36 -11.01 8.55
CA PRO A 62 -1.50 -11.51 9.32
C PRO A 62 -2.02 -12.89 8.91
N ASP A 63 -1.52 -13.46 7.80
CA ASP A 63 -1.87 -14.80 7.31
C ASP A 63 -0.85 -15.90 7.67
N GLU A 64 0.22 -15.55 8.40
CA GLU A 64 1.29 -16.46 8.88
C GLU A 64 2.01 -17.26 7.78
N GLY A 65 2.02 -16.76 6.54
CA GLY A 65 2.56 -17.46 5.37
C GLY A 65 4.08 -17.49 5.23
N LEU A 66 4.85 -16.85 6.12
CA LEU A 66 6.31 -16.67 5.97
C LEU A 66 7.18 -17.62 6.81
N SER A 67 6.60 -18.64 7.45
CA SER A 67 7.33 -19.56 8.33
C SER A 67 8.55 -20.23 7.67
N ASP A 68 8.43 -20.56 6.37
CA ASP A 68 9.51 -21.18 5.58
C ASP A 68 10.33 -20.18 4.74
N LEU A 69 10.08 -18.87 4.88
CA LEU A 69 10.79 -17.85 4.11
C LEU A 69 12.22 -17.68 4.64
N VAL A 70 13.20 -17.86 3.75
CA VAL A 70 14.60 -17.54 4.00
C VAL A 70 15.04 -16.47 3.00
N ASN A 71 15.70 -15.41 3.49
CA ASN A 71 16.26 -14.39 2.64
C ASN A 71 17.38 -15.00 1.79
N PRO A 72 17.30 -14.96 0.44
CA PRO A 72 18.27 -15.61 -0.43
C PRO A 72 19.65 -14.93 -0.44
N LEU A 73 19.74 -13.67 0.02
CA LEU A 73 21.01 -12.93 0.12
C LEU A 73 21.76 -13.24 1.41
N THR A 74 21.04 -13.35 2.54
CA THR A 74 21.66 -13.47 3.88
C THR A 74 21.58 -14.89 4.44
N GLY A 75 20.66 -15.73 3.96
CA GLY A 75 20.36 -17.03 4.54
C GLY A 75 19.58 -16.97 5.87
N GLU A 76 19.11 -15.79 6.27
CA GLU A 76 18.39 -15.58 7.53
C GLU A 76 16.89 -15.40 7.30
N GLN A 77 16.09 -15.68 8.33
CA GLN A 77 14.66 -15.35 8.30
C GLN A 77 14.47 -13.84 8.49
N PRO A 78 13.54 -13.19 7.78
CA PRO A 78 13.29 -11.77 7.96
C PRO A 78 12.59 -11.51 9.30
N ASP A 79 12.76 -10.30 9.82
CA ASP A 79 12.05 -9.87 11.04
C ASP A 79 10.54 -9.74 10.78
N ILE A 80 9.74 -10.12 11.78
CA ILE A 80 8.27 -10.13 11.70
C ILE A 80 7.66 -9.40 12.89
N ILE A 81 6.51 -8.76 12.68
CA ILE A 81 5.63 -8.28 13.74
C ILE A 81 4.55 -9.34 13.97
N SER A 82 4.64 -10.04 15.10
CA SER A 82 3.68 -11.06 15.53
C SER A 82 2.45 -10.46 16.24
N GLY A 83 1.36 -11.23 16.33
CA GLY A 83 0.18 -10.86 17.15
C GLY A 83 -0.86 -9.96 16.45
N ILE A 84 -0.73 -9.78 15.14
CA ILE A 84 -1.67 -8.98 14.33
C ILE A 84 -2.84 -9.87 13.89
N GLU A 85 -3.86 -9.96 14.74
CA GLU A 85 -5.05 -10.79 14.50
C GLU A 85 -6.23 -10.00 13.90
N THR A 86 -6.28 -8.70 14.13
CA THR A 86 -7.41 -7.84 13.71
C THR A 86 -6.93 -6.60 12.97
N PHE A 87 -7.83 -5.99 12.18
CA PHE A 87 -7.54 -4.74 11.50
C PHE A 87 -7.15 -3.62 12.48
N GLU A 88 -7.71 -3.64 13.69
CA GLU A 88 -7.36 -2.69 14.74
C GLU A 88 -5.95 -2.94 15.30
N HIS A 89 -5.56 -4.20 15.52
CA HIS A 89 -4.18 -4.54 15.92
C HIS A 89 -3.17 -4.04 14.90
N LEU A 90 -3.45 -4.26 13.61
CA LEU A 90 -2.61 -3.76 12.51
C LEU A 90 -2.42 -2.25 12.60
N ARG A 91 -3.52 -1.51 12.74
CA ARG A 91 -3.46 -0.03 12.79
C ARG A 91 -2.74 0.47 14.04
N LEU A 92 -2.97 -0.14 15.20
CA LEU A 92 -2.25 0.19 16.43
C LEU A 92 -0.75 -0.04 16.28
N ALA A 93 -0.34 -1.18 15.69
CA ALA A 93 1.07 -1.47 15.44
C ALA A 93 1.70 -0.41 14.51
N LEU A 94 1.02 -0.03 13.42
CA LEU A 94 1.51 1.00 12.48
C LEU A 94 1.58 2.40 13.10
N GLN A 95 0.77 2.68 14.12
CA GLN A 95 0.77 3.95 14.86
C GLN A 95 1.87 4.02 15.92
N ASP A 96 2.41 2.88 16.35
CA ASP A 96 3.54 2.80 17.28
C ASP A 96 4.87 3.03 16.53
N VAL A 97 5.11 4.29 16.15
CA VAL A 97 6.31 4.71 15.42
C VAL A 97 7.63 4.15 16.00
N PRO A 98 7.87 4.19 17.33
CA PRO A 98 9.07 3.60 17.93
C PRO A 98 9.33 2.14 17.57
N LEU A 99 8.29 1.34 17.31
CA LEU A 99 8.43 -0.06 16.87
C LEU A 99 9.29 -0.21 15.61
N PHE A 100 9.32 0.82 14.76
CA PHE A 100 10.03 0.81 13.48
C PHE A 100 11.35 1.60 13.49
N GLU A 101 11.86 2.02 14.66
CA GLU A 101 13.02 2.91 14.76
C GLU A 101 14.22 2.39 13.93
N ASN A 102 14.57 1.11 14.11
CA ASN A 102 15.68 0.46 13.42
C ASN A 102 15.30 -0.25 12.11
N LYS A 103 14.09 0.00 11.58
CA LYS A 103 13.60 -0.64 10.35
C LYS A 103 13.46 0.38 9.25
N LYS A 104 14.00 0.12 8.08
CA LYS A 104 13.93 1.05 6.95
C LYS A 104 12.80 0.69 5.99
N ASN A 105 12.53 -0.60 5.84
CA ASN A 105 11.57 -1.13 4.88
C ASN A 105 10.47 -1.90 5.62
N ILE A 106 9.22 -1.47 5.45
CA ILE A 106 8.05 -2.04 6.15
C ILE A 106 7.21 -2.77 5.11
N ILE A 107 7.08 -4.08 5.24
CA ILE A 107 6.43 -4.95 4.27
C ILE A 107 5.09 -5.40 4.85
N ILE A 108 4.00 -5.19 4.10
CA ILE A 108 2.69 -5.77 4.41
C ILE A 108 2.44 -6.92 3.44
N ASP A 109 2.39 -8.14 3.99
CA ASP A 109 2.16 -9.37 3.24
C ASP A 109 0.91 -10.10 3.75
N THR A 110 -0.23 -10.11 3.06
CA THR A 110 -0.59 -9.30 1.89
C THR A 110 -1.61 -8.22 2.23
N ILE A 111 -1.60 -7.11 1.49
CA ILE A 111 -2.68 -6.12 1.56
C ILE A 111 -4.04 -6.71 1.11
N THR A 112 -4.02 -7.76 0.29
CA THR A 112 -5.22 -8.53 -0.07
C THR A 112 -5.87 -9.13 1.19
N PHE A 113 -5.09 -9.75 2.07
CA PHE A 113 -5.60 -10.26 3.34
C PHE A 113 -6.02 -9.13 4.30
N VAL A 114 -5.26 -8.03 4.35
CA VAL A 114 -5.62 -6.85 5.14
C VAL A 114 -6.98 -6.26 4.73
N GLN A 115 -7.34 -6.29 3.44
CA GLN A 115 -8.67 -5.87 3.00
C GLN A 115 -9.78 -6.75 3.61
N SER A 116 -9.57 -8.06 3.69
CA SER A 116 -10.51 -8.99 4.33
C SER A 116 -10.62 -8.72 5.84
N MET A 117 -9.52 -8.34 6.49
CA MET A 117 -9.55 -7.89 7.89
C MET A 117 -10.34 -6.58 8.04
N ALA A 118 -10.17 -5.63 7.11
CA ALA A 118 -10.91 -4.37 7.09
C ALA A 118 -12.42 -4.61 6.89
N GLU A 119 -12.79 -5.55 6.02
CA GLU A 119 -14.18 -5.97 5.85
C GLU A 119 -14.75 -6.56 7.14
N SER A 120 -14.04 -7.49 7.77
CA SER A 120 -14.44 -8.08 9.04
C SER A 120 -14.62 -7.01 10.13
N HIS A 121 -13.70 -6.04 10.18
CA HIS A 121 -13.79 -4.89 11.07
C HIS A 121 -15.02 -4.03 10.79
N VAL A 122 -15.34 -3.77 9.52
CA VAL A 122 -16.53 -3.00 9.12
C VAL A 122 -17.81 -3.72 9.52
N ILE A 123 -17.91 -5.02 9.26
CA ILE A 123 -19.07 -5.84 9.65
C ILE A 123 -19.29 -5.79 11.16
N ALA A 124 -18.21 -5.88 11.94
CA ALA A 124 -18.29 -5.87 13.39
C ALA A 124 -18.61 -4.49 14.01
N ASN A 125 -18.13 -3.38 13.40
CA ASN A 125 -18.11 -2.08 14.08
C ASN A 125 -19.00 -1.01 13.45
N VAL A 126 -19.40 -1.15 12.18
CA VAL A 126 -20.26 -0.17 11.52
C VAL A 126 -21.72 -0.57 11.70
N LYS A 127 -22.55 0.35 12.21
CA LYS A 127 -23.97 0.07 12.43
C LYS A 127 -24.77 0.32 11.15
N HIS A 128 -25.73 -0.57 10.87
CA HIS A 128 -26.72 -0.31 9.84
C HIS A 128 -27.58 0.92 10.19
N GLU A 129 -27.97 1.72 9.20
CA GLU A 129 -28.81 2.93 9.37
C GLU A 129 -30.13 2.64 10.11
N HIS A 130 -30.66 1.43 9.95
CA HIS A 130 -31.90 0.97 10.59
C HIS A 130 -31.69 0.01 11.77
N GLY A 131 -30.47 -0.09 12.30
CA GLY A 131 -30.16 -0.94 13.46
C GLY A 131 -30.22 -2.46 13.19
N LYS A 132 -30.31 -2.89 11.93
CA LYS A 132 -30.20 -4.30 11.54
C LYS A 132 -28.80 -4.81 11.88
N LYS A 133 -28.72 -6.05 12.36
CA LYS A 133 -27.44 -6.77 12.45
C LYS A 133 -26.88 -6.97 11.03
N ILE A 134 -25.60 -6.72 10.87
CA ILE A 134 -24.85 -6.94 9.64
C ILE A 134 -24.13 -8.27 9.77
N GLU A 135 -24.30 -9.15 8.80
CA GLU A 135 -23.59 -10.43 8.73
C GLU A 135 -22.70 -10.51 7.49
N SER A 136 -23.01 -9.73 6.44
CA SER A 136 -22.16 -9.58 5.26
C SER A 136 -22.06 -8.13 4.78
N ILE A 137 -21.09 -7.84 3.93
CA ILE A 137 -20.90 -6.49 3.39
C ILE A 137 -22.08 -6.06 2.50
N GLU A 138 -22.85 -6.99 1.94
CA GLU A 138 -24.06 -6.71 1.17
C GLU A 138 -25.25 -6.27 2.02
N ASP A 139 -25.29 -6.59 3.32
CA ASP A 139 -26.39 -6.20 4.22
C ASP A 139 -26.56 -4.68 4.34
N TYR A 140 -25.52 -3.91 4.05
CA TYR A 140 -25.58 -2.45 4.00
C TYR A 140 -26.38 -1.91 2.80
N GLY A 141 -26.70 -2.76 1.82
CA GLY A 141 -27.30 -2.35 0.56
C GLY A 141 -26.27 -1.98 -0.51
N PHE A 142 -26.78 -1.66 -1.70
CA PHE A 142 -25.99 -1.58 -2.93
C PHE A 142 -24.81 -0.59 -2.82
N GLY A 143 -23.58 -1.12 -2.79
CA GLY A 143 -22.33 -0.36 -2.79
C GLY A 143 -21.96 0.30 -1.45
N LYS A 144 -22.88 0.41 -0.47
CA LYS A 144 -22.62 1.08 0.81
C LYS A 144 -21.57 0.35 1.65
N GLY A 145 -21.65 -0.97 1.74
CA GLY A 145 -20.67 -1.77 2.49
C GLY A 145 -19.24 -1.61 1.96
N TYR A 146 -19.07 -1.68 0.63
CA TYR A 146 -17.78 -1.45 -0.02
C TYR A 146 -17.22 -0.05 0.24
N LYS A 147 -18.09 0.97 0.39
CA LYS A 147 -17.67 2.32 0.78
C LYS A 147 -17.11 2.35 2.20
N HIS A 148 -17.72 1.63 3.14
CA HIS A 148 -17.17 1.52 4.50
C HIS A 148 -15.80 0.81 4.52
N VAL A 149 -15.62 -0.26 3.73
CA VAL A 149 -14.30 -0.91 3.59
C VAL A 149 -13.27 0.06 2.99
N TYR A 150 -13.65 0.80 1.95
CA TYR A 150 -12.79 1.83 1.37
C TYR A 150 -12.37 2.87 2.41
N ASP A 151 -13.29 3.36 3.22
CA ASP A 151 -12.99 4.37 4.25
C ASP A 151 -12.06 3.78 5.33
N ALA A 152 -12.25 2.53 5.74
CA ALA A 152 -11.35 1.82 6.65
C ALA A 152 -9.94 1.66 6.05
N MET A 153 -9.84 1.23 4.80
CA MET A 153 -8.55 1.12 4.08
C MET A 153 -7.88 2.49 3.87
N ASN A 154 -8.66 3.56 3.76
CA ASN A 154 -8.12 4.93 3.70
C ASN A 154 -7.55 5.40 5.05
N LEU A 155 -8.09 4.91 6.18
CA LEU A 155 -7.46 5.13 7.49
C LEU A 155 -6.12 4.39 7.58
N LEU A 156 -6.06 3.13 7.14
CA LEU A 156 -4.81 2.38 7.05
C LEU A 156 -3.76 3.13 6.21
N LYS A 157 -4.14 3.62 5.03
CA LYS A 157 -3.27 4.47 4.20
C LYS A 157 -2.75 5.70 4.97
N GLY A 158 -3.59 6.32 5.79
CA GLY A 158 -3.21 7.44 6.65
C GLY A 158 -2.14 7.06 7.67
N ASP A 159 -2.26 5.88 8.29
CA ASP A 159 -1.26 5.33 9.21
C ASP A 159 0.07 5.06 8.47
N LEU A 160 0.02 4.48 7.27
CA LEU A 160 1.21 4.27 6.42
C LEU A 160 1.88 5.60 6.00
N ASP A 161 1.09 6.64 5.72
CA ASP A 161 1.62 7.98 5.40
C ASP A 161 2.37 8.63 6.59
N VAL A 162 2.13 8.20 7.84
CA VAL A 162 2.94 8.63 8.99
C VAL A 162 4.36 8.06 8.87
N LEU A 163 4.48 6.76 8.61
CA LEU A 163 5.76 6.06 8.47
C LEU A 163 6.55 6.57 7.25
N VAL A 164 5.87 6.80 6.13
CA VAL A 164 6.48 7.40 4.92
C VAL A 164 7.11 8.76 5.21
N ARG A 165 6.44 9.61 5.99
CA ARG A 165 6.96 10.93 6.40
C ARG A 165 8.14 10.86 7.37
N GLN A 166 8.40 9.69 7.94
CA GLN A 166 9.57 9.40 8.78
C GLN A 166 10.68 8.71 7.98
N ASN A 167 10.66 8.87 6.65
CA ASN A 167 11.63 8.28 5.74
C ASN A 167 11.66 6.74 5.82
N LYS A 168 10.52 6.10 6.10
CA LYS A 168 10.37 4.63 6.05
C LYS A 168 9.72 4.23 4.73
N ASN A 169 10.30 3.27 4.02
CA ASN A 169 9.69 2.72 2.82
C ASN A 169 8.56 1.78 3.21
N VAL A 170 7.46 1.83 2.46
CA VAL A 170 6.33 0.92 2.63
C VAL A 170 6.18 0.09 1.36
N VAL A 171 6.22 -1.23 1.53
CA VAL A 171 6.02 -2.23 0.46
C VAL A 171 4.74 -3.00 0.73
N LEU A 172 3.78 -2.91 -0.19
CA LEU A 172 2.51 -3.61 -0.13
C LEU A 172 2.53 -4.78 -1.10
N LEU A 173 2.51 -6.00 -0.57
CA LEU A 173 2.40 -7.22 -1.38
C LEU A 173 0.93 -7.55 -1.57
N ALA A 174 0.53 -7.85 -2.81
CA ALA A 174 -0.85 -8.22 -3.14
C ALA A 174 -0.90 -9.48 -4.00
N GLN A 175 -2.02 -10.19 -3.93
CA GLN A 175 -2.32 -11.22 -4.92
C GLN A 175 -2.71 -10.58 -6.25
N LEU A 176 -2.56 -11.33 -7.34
CA LEU A 176 -2.97 -10.91 -8.67
C LEU A 176 -4.35 -11.47 -9.00
N VAL A 177 -5.24 -10.61 -9.49
CA VAL A 177 -6.50 -11.02 -10.11
C VAL A 177 -6.56 -10.54 -11.55
N ASN A 178 -7.16 -11.36 -12.42
CA ASN A 178 -7.52 -10.93 -13.78
C ASN A 178 -8.99 -10.50 -13.78
N ILE A 179 -9.25 -9.25 -14.16
CA ILE A 179 -10.61 -8.73 -14.35
C ILE A 179 -10.89 -8.53 -15.82
N THR A 180 -12.17 -8.54 -16.19
CA THR A 180 -12.60 -8.15 -17.53
C THR A 180 -12.80 -6.64 -17.58
N LYS A 181 -12.03 -5.95 -18.43
CA LYS A 181 -12.26 -4.54 -18.77
C LYS A 181 -12.96 -4.43 -20.12
N ILE A 182 -13.89 -3.49 -20.21
CA ILE A 182 -14.60 -3.17 -21.45
C ILE A 182 -14.13 -1.79 -21.89
N ASP A 183 -13.51 -1.74 -23.06
CA ASP A 183 -13.06 -0.52 -23.71
C ASP A 183 -13.81 -0.33 -25.03
N THR A 184 -14.15 0.93 -25.34
CA THR A 184 -14.94 1.26 -26.55
C THR A 184 -14.19 1.01 -27.85
N THR A 185 -12.86 1.02 -27.82
CA THR A 185 -11.98 0.84 -28.97
C THR A 185 -11.54 -0.61 -29.12
N PHE A 186 -11.19 -1.27 -28.01
CA PHE A 186 -10.59 -2.61 -28.02
C PHE A 186 -11.55 -3.74 -27.63
N GLY A 187 -12.78 -3.40 -27.23
CA GLY A 187 -13.76 -4.38 -26.77
C GLY A 187 -13.45 -4.90 -25.36
N SER A 188 -13.83 -6.15 -25.12
CA SER A 188 -13.63 -6.82 -23.83
C SER A 188 -12.28 -7.53 -23.78
N TYR A 189 -11.47 -7.26 -22.76
CA TYR A 189 -10.15 -7.88 -22.58
C TYR A 189 -9.85 -8.17 -21.11
N LEU A 190 -8.93 -9.11 -20.88
CA LEU A 190 -8.42 -9.41 -19.54
C LEU A 190 -7.38 -8.38 -19.11
N TYR A 191 -7.51 -7.92 -17.87
CA TYR A 191 -6.63 -6.95 -17.25
C TYR A 191 -6.17 -7.46 -15.90
N ALA A 192 -4.86 -7.64 -15.74
CA ALA A 192 -4.27 -8.05 -14.47
C ALA A 192 -4.07 -6.86 -13.53
N GLN A 193 -4.46 -7.01 -12.28
CA GLN A 193 -4.29 -5.97 -11.25
C GLN A 193 -4.15 -6.58 -9.84
N PRO A 194 -3.77 -5.78 -8.82
CA PRO A 194 -3.85 -6.21 -7.43
C PRO A 194 -5.27 -6.67 -7.06
N GLU A 195 -5.38 -7.79 -6.36
CA GLU A 195 -6.64 -8.33 -5.85
C GLU A 195 -7.13 -7.49 -4.66
N LEU A 196 -7.73 -6.36 -5.00
CA LEU A 196 -8.38 -5.41 -4.10
C LEU A 196 -9.73 -5.01 -4.71
N TYR A 197 -10.64 -4.49 -3.89
CA TYR A 197 -11.96 -4.08 -4.34
C TYR A 197 -11.87 -2.98 -5.40
N ASP A 198 -12.53 -3.24 -6.53
CA ASP A 198 -12.59 -2.36 -7.70
C ASP A 198 -14.05 -2.00 -8.01
N LYS A 199 -14.70 -1.37 -7.02
CA LYS A 199 -16.06 -0.85 -7.17
C LYS A 199 -15.99 0.62 -7.59
N GLN A 200 -16.73 1.02 -8.61
CA GLN A 200 -16.67 2.36 -9.22
C GLN A 200 -16.74 3.52 -8.21
N SER A 201 -17.57 3.42 -7.17
CA SER A 201 -17.74 4.47 -6.15
C SER A 201 -16.74 4.38 -4.98
N ALA A 202 -16.05 3.26 -4.84
CA ALA A 202 -15.18 2.95 -3.72
C ALA A 202 -14.02 2.01 -4.13
N PRO A 203 -13.16 2.39 -5.10
CA PRO A 203 -12.12 1.50 -5.61
C PRO A 203 -10.91 1.51 -4.67
N VAL A 204 -10.78 0.47 -3.83
CA VAL A 204 -9.62 0.25 -2.96
C VAL A 204 -8.35 0.06 -3.80
N VAL A 205 -8.44 -0.67 -4.93
CA VAL A 205 -7.33 -0.79 -5.88
C VAL A 205 -6.88 0.59 -6.40
N GLY A 206 -7.84 1.47 -6.72
CA GLY A 206 -7.57 2.84 -7.16
C GLY A 206 -6.92 3.70 -6.09
N LEU A 207 -7.34 3.54 -4.83
CA LEU A 207 -6.77 4.23 -3.66
C LEU A 207 -5.27 3.97 -3.53
N PHE A 208 -4.85 2.70 -3.50
CA PHE A 208 -3.45 2.34 -3.32
C PHE A 208 -2.61 2.55 -4.58
N ASN A 209 -3.17 2.32 -5.78
CA ASN A 209 -2.47 2.62 -7.03
C ASN A 209 -2.19 4.12 -7.20
N ALA A 210 -3.11 4.99 -6.81
CA ALA A 210 -2.90 6.43 -6.86
C ALA A 210 -1.86 6.89 -5.83
N TRP A 211 -1.92 6.32 -4.61
CA TRP A 211 -1.01 6.59 -3.51
C TRP A 211 0.44 6.17 -3.80
N ALA A 212 0.64 4.96 -4.33
CA ALA A 212 1.94 4.38 -4.56
C ALA A 212 2.79 5.18 -5.56
N ASN A 213 4.09 5.21 -5.34
CA ASN A 213 5.09 5.73 -6.26
C ASN A 213 5.38 4.70 -7.36
N PHE A 214 5.44 3.43 -6.95
CA PHE A 214 5.72 2.29 -7.79
C PHE A 214 4.64 1.22 -7.61
N VAL A 215 4.18 0.62 -8.70
CA VAL A 215 3.31 -0.56 -8.70
C VAL A 215 3.90 -1.53 -9.71
N PHE A 216 4.41 -2.65 -9.23
CA PHE A 216 5.07 -3.67 -10.02
C PHE A 216 4.22 -4.92 -10.12
N LYS A 217 4.12 -5.44 -11.33
CA LYS A 217 3.62 -6.79 -11.56
C LYS A 217 4.81 -7.74 -11.60
N LEU A 218 4.80 -8.77 -10.77
CA LEU A 218 5.76 -9.86 -10.86
C LEU A 218 5.09 -11.03 -11.57
N ASP A 219 5.66 -11.43 -12.69
CA ASP A 219 5.16 -12.53 -13.52
C ASP A 219 6.33 -13.16 -14.30
N TYR A 220 6.08 -14.20 -15.09
CA TYR A 220 7.09 -14.73 -16.00
C TYR A 220 7.37 -13.76 -17.16
N GLU A 221 8.63 -13.75 -17.61
CA GLU A 221 9.03 -13.00 -18.79
C GLU A 221 8.30 -13.52 -20.03
N GLN A 222 7.79 -12.58 -20.83
CA GLN A 222 7.08 -12.89 -22.07
C GLN A 222 7.98 -12.59 -23.28
N VAL A 223 8.11 -13.56 -24.18
CA VAL A 223 8.82 -13.44 -25.46
C VAL A 223 7.81 -13.48 -26.60
N LYS A 224 7.88 -12.52 -27.53
CA LYS A 224 7.05 -12.58 -28.75
C LYS A 224 7.71 -13.47 -29.79
N ILE A 225 7.08 -14.60 -30.11
CA ILE A 225 7.48 -15.50 -31.19
C ILE A 225 6.45 -15.40 -32.30
N GLU A 226 6.84 -14.87 -33.47
CA GLU A 226 5.98 -14.77 -34.67
C GLU A 226 4.61 -14.12 -34.40
N GLY A 227 4.57 -13.08 -33.56
CA GLY A 227 3.34 -12.37 -33.20
C GLY A 227 2.47 -13.06 -32.14
N LYS A 228 2.87 -14.24 -31.66
CA LYS A 228 2.30 -14.90 -30.48
C LYS A 228 3.13 -14.54 -29.25
N ILE A 229 2.46 -14.34 -28.11
CA ILE A 229 3.11 -14.18 -26.82
C ILE A 229 3.46 -15.58 -26.30
N GLY A 230 4.76 -15.89 -26.26
CA GLY A 230 5.34 -17.00 -25.54
C GLY A 230 5.86 -16.57 -24.17
N VAL A 231 6.14 -17.52 -23.30
CA VAL A 231 6.73 -17.28 -21.97
C VAL A 231 8.13 -17.89 -21.95
N THR A 232 9.13 -17.14 -21.49
CA THR A 232 10.46 -17.72 -21.22
C THR A 232 10.32 -18.64 -20.03
N SER A 233 10.52 -19.95 -20.23
CA SER A 233 10.36 -20.94 -19.17
C SER A 233 11.29 -20.62 -17.99
N GLY A 234 10.70 -20.31 -16.83
CA GLY A 234 11.42 -20.15 -15.56
C GLY A 234 11.92 -18.74 -15.24
N THR A 235 12.07 -17.84 -16.22
CA THR A 235 12.54 -16.47 -15.97
C THR A 235 11.42 -15.62 -15.41
N ARG A 236 11.58 -15.12 -14.18
CA ARG A 236 10.66 -14.17 -13.56
C ARG A 236 11.06 -12.75 -13.93
N ALA A 237 10.08 -11.85 -13.97
CA ALA A 237 10.30 -10.47 -14.32
C ALA A 237 9.36 -9.52 -13.56
N LEU A 238 9.90 -8.37 -13.17
CA LEU A 238 9.12 -7.23 -12.70
C LEU A 238 8.77 -6.32 -13.89
N PHE A 239 7.48 -6.15 -14.13
CA PHE A 239 6.96 -5.17 -15.08
C PHE A 239 6.78 -3.83 -14.36
N THR A 240 7.51 -2.81 -14.81
CA THR A 240 7.62 -1.53 -14.10
C THR A 240 6.79 -0.41 -14.74
N GLN A 241 6.34 -0.60 -15.99
CA GLN A 241 5.59 0.37 -16.76
C GLN A 241 4.19 -0.13 -17.09
N PRO A 242 3.18 0.75 -17.12
CA PRO A 242 1.81 0.37 -17.47
C PRO A 242 1.75 -0.19 -18.89
N GLU A 243 0.86 -1.17 -19.07
CA GLU A 243 0.56 -1.78 -20.37
C GLU A 243 -0.95 -1.97 -20.50
N PHE A 244 -1.42 -2.22 -21.72
CA PHE A 244 -2.84 -2.41 -21.99
C PHE A 244 -3.47 -3.54 -21.14
N SER A 245 -2.75 -4.63 -20.91
CA SER A 245 -3.28 -5.84 -20.26
C SER A 245 -2.99 -5.95 -18.76
N TYR A 246 -2.29 -4.98 -18.14
CA TYR A 246 -2.00 -5.05 -16.71
C TYR A 246 -1.72 -3.69 -16.07
N GLN A 247 -1.90 -3.62 -14.75
CA GLN A 247 -1.58 -2.46 -13.95
C GLN A 247 -0.09 -2.43 -13.62
N ALA A 248 0.61 -1.38 -14.01
CA ALA A 248 1.94 -1.11 -13.47
C ALA A 248 2.18 0.40 -13.45
N LYS A 249 3.16 0.84 -12.67
CA LYS A 249 3.43 2.26 -12.48
C LYS A 249 4.85 2.44 -11.99
N SER A 250 5.55 3.39 -12.59
CA SER A 250 6.79 3.93 -12.05
C SER A 250 6.74 5.45 -12.10
N ARG A 251 6.76 6.11 -10.95
CA ARG A 251 6.95 7.57 -10.89
C ARG A 251 8.42 7.92 -11.07
N GLY A 252 8.67 9.07 -11.69
CA GLY A 252 10.02 9.59 -11.92
C GLY A 252 10.65 9.10 -13.23
N ARG A 253 11.97 9.29 -13.35
CA ARG A 253 12.74 8.93 -14.56
C ARG A 253 13.57 7.65 -14.40
N LEU A 254 13.77 7.19 -13.16
CA LEU A 254 14.68 6.10 -12.80
C LEU A 254 14.41 4.81 -13.59
N LEU A 255 13.15 4.35 -13.60
CA LEU A 255 12.76 3.11 -14.28
C LEU A 255 12.23 3.31 -15.70
N LYS A 256 12.33 4.51 -16.29
CA LYS A 256 11.81 4.77 -17.64
C LYS A 256 12.51 3.95 -18.72
N GLY A 257 13.80 3.64 -18.54
CA GLY A 257 14.58 2.78 -19.44
C GLY A 257 14.44 1.29 -19.16
N TYR A 258 13.70 0.90 -18.12
CA TYR A 258 13.64 -0.47 -17.61
C TYR A 258 12.18 -0.95 -17.54
N PRO A 259 11.47 -1.09 -18.67
CA PRO A 259 10.06 -1.47 -18.67
C PRO A 259 9.81 -2.84 -18.06
N VAL A 260 10.81 -3.72 -18.16
CA VAL A 260 10.85 -5.05 -17.57
C VAL A 260 12.23 -5.23 -16.96
N VAL A 261 12.27 -5.73 -15.72
CA VAL A 261 13.50 -6.15 -15.04
C VAL A 261 13.38 -7.66 -14.81
N ALA A 262 14.06 -8.44 -15.66
CA ALA A 262 14.10 -9.88 -15.56
C ALA A 262 15.19 -10.31 -14.58
N PHE A 263 14.95 -11.40 -13.86
CA PHE A 263 15.93 -12.02 -12.96
C PHE A 263 15.90 -13.53 -13.13
N ALA A 264 17.09 -14.10 -13.26
CA ALA A 264 17.31 -15.53 -13.49
C ALA A 264 17.47 -16.33 -12.19
N GLU A 265 17.90 -15.66 -11.12
CA GLU A 265 18.18 -16.25 -9.80
C GLU A 265 17.26 -15.65 -8.73
N GLU A 266 16.98 -16.40 -7.67
CA GLU A 266 16.12 -15.92 -6.58
C GLU A 266 16.78 -14.82 -5.73
N SER A 267 18.11 -14.76 -5.73
CA SER A 267 18.95 -13.75 -5.06
C SER A 267 19.17 -12.48 -5.88
N ASP A 268 18.51 -12.32 -7.03
CA ASP A 268 18.67 -11.12 -7.85
C ASP A 268 17.86 -9.94 -7.27
N ASP A 269 18.57 -9.04 -6.60
CA ASP A 269 18.04 -7.83 -5.96
C ASP A 269 18.16 -6.58 -6.85
N SER A 270 18.38 -6.74 -8.17
CA SER A 270 18.66 -5.64 -9.10
C SER A 270 17.61 -4.53 -9.05
N ILE A 271 16.33 -4.86 -8.86
CA ILE A 271 15.28 -3.84 -8.73
C ILE A 271 15.48 -2.95 -7.50
N TRP A 272 15.94 -3.52 -6.39
CA TRP A 272 16.20 -2.78 -5.17
C TRP A 272 17.47 -1.95 -5.28
N ARG A 273 18.52 -2.46 -5.91
CA ARG A 273 19.73 -1.69 -6.24
C ARG A 273 19.43 -0.51 -7.15
N LEU A 274 18.54 -0.69 -8.13
CA LEU A 274 18.08 0.40 -9.00
C LEU A 274 17.27 1.45 -8.24
N LEU A 275 16.37 1.04 -7.35
CA LEU A 275 15.49 1.95 -6.60
C LEU A 275 16.19 2.68 -5.45
N PHE A 276 17.11 1.99 -4.78
CA PHE A 276 17.78 2.41 -3.56
C PHE A 276 19.31 2.20 -3.68
N PRO A 277 19.98 2.87 -4.63
CA PRO A 277 21.43 2.73 -4.79
C PRO A 277 22.21 3.10 -3.52
N GLU A 278 21.64 3.95 -2.67
CA GLU A 278 22.20 4.34 -1.37
C GLU A 278 22.32 3.20 -0.35
N TYR A 279 21.62 2.09 -0.54
CA TYR A 279 21.78 0.91 0.33
C TYR A 279 23.02 0.09 -0.02
N TYR A 280 23.59 0.31 -1.21
CA TYR A 280 24.64 -0.54 -1.79
C TYR A 280 25.89 0.26 -2.17
N SER A 281 25.98 1.53 -1.77
CA SER A 281 27.09 2.42 -2.13
C SER A 281 28.42 2.12 -1.41
N ASP A 282 28.41 1.20 -0.44
CA ASP A 282 29.58 0.77 0.33
C ASP A 282 30.14 -0.60 -0.13
N GLU A 283 29.61 -1.17 -1.22
CA GLU A 283 30.19 -2.32 -1.97
C GLU A 283 31.11 -1.85 -3.10
#